data_AF-A0A933M2F4-F1
#
_entry.id   AF-A0A933M2F4-F1
#
_cell.length_a   1.000
_cell.length_b   1.000
_cell.length_c   1.000
_cell.angle_alpha   90.00
_cell.angle_beta   90.00
_cell.angle_gamma   90.00
#
_symmetry.space_group_name_H-M   'P 1'
#
loop_
_entity.id
_entity.type
_entity.pdbx_description
1 polymer ?
#
loop_
_entity_poly.entity_id
_entity_poly.type
_entity_poly.pdbx_seq_one_letter_code
_entity_poly.pdbx_strand_id
1 'polypeptide(L)'
;MAKISEIHIPGGSNIFKHIADALLPYHTKAVGSHLFIVEGTLAKPRIGIRYPGYKLKQRTLKKPNKNSALWANLFDFEVVPFEKGREGSSVHFTYANLLKDFEAHKKGNASFWKMIVRVHSHNVIDKEPPKLRGIDPRQFLEMLKWMWVQEDLNYKLSWREVGSKMPYRLQNRNGGPTSKGAGRDKFYAALILVHGNYFDAASMRKIIP
;
A
#
# COMPACT_ATOMS: atom_id res chain seq x y z
N MET A 1 6.61 21.70 6.06
CA MET A 1 6.24 20.56 6.93
C MET A 1 4.88 20.04 6.49
N ALA A 2 4.69 18.72 6.42
CA ALA A 2 3.40 18.12 6.06
C ALA A 2 2.37 18.32 7.18
N LYS A 3 1.09 18.48 6.82
CA LYS A 3 0.00 18.51 7.81
C LYS A 3 -0.29 17.07 8.26
N ILE A 4 -0.24 16.82 9.57
CA ILE A 4 -0.46 15.50 10.14
C ILE A 4 -1.90 15.41 10.66
N SER A 5 -2.62 14.38 10.23
CA SER A 5 -3.97 14.05 10.70
C SER A 5 -4.08 12.55 10.96
N GLU A 6 -5.01 12.14 11.81
CA GLU A 6 -5.36 10.73 11.99
C GLU A 6 -6.55 10.38 11.08
N ILE A 7 -6.52 9.23 10.42
CA ILE A 7 -7.69 8.70 9.71
C ILE A 7 -7.94 7.28 10.18
N HIS A 8 -9.12 7.03 10.74
CA HIS A 8 -9.57 5.69 11.02
C HIS A 8 -10.17 5.06 9.76
N ILE A 9 -9.51 4.03 9.23
CA ILE A 9 -9.95 3.30 8.05
C ILE A 9 -10.26 1.86 8.50
N PRO A 10 -11.55 1.49 8.63
CA PRO A 10 -11.88 0.13 8.99
C PRO A 10 -11.37 -0.83 7.90
N GLY A 11 -10.77 -1.95 8.34
CA GLY A 11 -10.36 -3.02 7.42
C GLY A 11 -11.57 -3.71 6.76
N GLY A 12 -11.31 -4.70 5.92
CA GLY A 12 -12.34 -5.47 5.23
C GLY A 12 -12.66 -4.97 3.82
N SER A 13 -13.81 -5.39 3.28
CA SER A 13 -14.18 -5.22 1.87
C SER A 13 -14.32 -3.76 1.43
N ASN A 14 -14.61 -2.84 2.36
CA ASN A 14 -14.86 -1.42 2.06
C ASN A 14 -13.64 -0.50 2.23
N ILE A 15 -12.45 -1.05 2.55
CA ILE A 15 -11.24 -0.27 2.82
C ILE A 15 -10.94 0.77 1.71
N PHE A 16 -11.08 0.38 0.44
CA PHE A 16 -10.80 1.25 -0.69
C PHE A 16 -11.77 2.42 -0.81
N LYS A 17 -13.05 2.21 -0.48
CA LYS A 17 -14.05 3.27 -0.46
C LYS A 17 -13.75 4.29 0.63
N HIS A 18 -13.41 3.82 1.83
CA HIS A 18 -13.04 4.70 2.94
C HIS A 18 -11.78 5.51 2.62
N ILE A 19 -10.77 4.90 2.01
CA ILE A 19 -9.57 5.60 1.54
C ILE A 19 -9.94 6.65 0.48
N ALA A 20 -10.75 6.27 -0.52
CA ALA A 20 -11.15 7.17 -1.59
C ALA A 20 -11.88 8.41 -1.05
N ASP A 21 -12.86 8.21 -0.17
CA ASP A 21 -13.60 9.32 0.46
C ASP A 21 -12.70 10.22 1.32
N ALA A 22 -11.74 9.63 2.05
CA ALA A 22 -10.88 10.39 2.95
C ALA A 22 -9.78 11.17 2.22
N LEU A 23 -9.21 10.64 1.13
CA LEU A 23 -8.12 11.27 0.38
C LEU A 23 -8.61 12.26 -0.67
N LEU A 24 -9.80 12.04 -1.26
CA LEU A 24 -10.32 12.86 -2.36
C LEU A 24 -10.29 14.38 -2.09
N PRO A 25 -10.58 14.91 -0.89
CA PRO A 25 -10.51 16.35 -0.63
C PRO A 25 -9.12 16.98 -0.82
N TYR A 26 -8.05 16.18 -0.82
CA TYR A 26 -6.66 16.65 -0.83
C TYR A 26 -5.96 16.48 -2.18
N HIS A 27 -6.64 15.96 -3.21
CA HIS A 27 -6.03 15.57 -4.47
C HIS A 27 -5.37 16.72 -5.28
N THR A 28 -5.78 17.97 -5.05
CA THR A 28 -5.20 19.17 -5.67
C THR A 28 -4.04 19.78 -4.88
N LYS A 29 -3.70 19.22 -3.72
CA LYS A 29 -2.62 19.72 -2.86
C LYS A 29 -1.24 19.33 -3.41
N ALA A 30 -0.20 19.97 -2.90
CA ALA A 30 1.17 19.64 -3.29
C ALA A 30 1.52 18.20 -2.91
N VAL A 31 2.34 17.53 -3.73
CA VAL A 31 2.82 16.17 -3.48
C VAL A 31 3.43 16.08 -2.08
N GLY A 32 3.02 15.07 -1.33
CA GLY A 32 3.52 14.78 0.00
C GLY A 32 3.10 15.76 1.11
N SER A 33 2.16 16.67 0.83
CA SER A 33 1.80 17.74 1.77
C SER A 33 0.98 17.31 2.99
N HIS A 34 0.34 16.14 2.95
CA HIS A 34 -0.45 15.60 4.05
C HIS A 34 0.04 14.23 4.45
N LEU A 35 0.14 14.00 5.76
CA LEU A 35 0.47 12.72 6.35
C LEU A 35 -0.70 12.26 7.20
N PHE A 36 -1.23 11.08 6.86
CA PHE A 36 -2.35 10.50 7.56
C PHE A 36 -1.89 9.29 8.36
N ILE A 37 -2.02 9.32 9.69
CA ILE A 37 -1.74 8.16 10.52
C ILE A 37 -2.89 7.17 10.35
N VAL A 38 -2.54 5.95 9.90
CA VAL A 38 -3.49 4.89 9.54
C VAL A 38 -3.35 3.64 10.41
N GLU A 39 -2.23 3.50 11.11
CA GLU A 39 -2.04 2.50 12.17
C GLU A 39 -1.36 3.18 13.37
N GLY A 40 -1.93 2.97 14.57
CA GLY A 40 -1.50 3.66 15.79
C GLY A 40 -2.33 4.90 16.05
N THR A 41 -1.75 5.87 16.75
CA THR A 41 -2.39 7.16 17.07
C THR A 41 -1.42 8.30 16.81
N LEU A 42 -1.88 9.55 16.82
CA LEU A 42 -0.97 10.72 16.72
C LEU A 42 0.16 10.70 17.77
N ALA A 43 -0.13 10.22 18.99
CA ALA A 43 0.85 10.16 20.07
C ALA A 43 1.81 8.96 19.94
N LYS A 44 1.35 7.86 19.33
CA LYS A 44 2.13 6.63 19.12
C LYS A 44 1.89 6.11 17.69
N PRO A 45 2.39 6.82 16.67
CA PRO A 45 2.17 6.42 15.29
C PRO A 45 2.97 5.16 14.98
N ARG A 46 2.40 4.28 14.14
CA ARG A 46 3.09 3.09 13.63
C ARG A 46 3.22 3.14 12.11
N ILE A 47 2.12 3.39 11.41
CA ILE A 47 2.11 3.58 9.95
C ILE A 47 1.33 4.85 9.62
N GLY A 48 1.89 5.64 8.71
CA GLY A 48 1.18 6.70 8.01
C GLY A 48 1.12 6.46 6.50
N ILE A 49 0.23 7.18 5.82
CA ILE A 49 0.25 7.36 4.38
C ILE A 49 0.43 8.83 4.04
N ARG A 50 1.35 9.13 3.13
CA ARG A 50 1.65 10.48 2.69
C ARG A 50 1.02 10.72 1.33
N TYR A 51 0.18 11.76 1.24
CA TYR A 51 -0.67 12.06 0.10
C TYR A 51 -0.72 13.56 -0.19
N PRO A 52 -0.91 14.01 -1.44
CA PRO A 52 -0.85 13.26 -2.71
C PRO A 52 0.49 12.53 -2.96
N GLY A 53 0.42 11.34 -3.57
CA GLY A 53 1.60 10.60 -4.03
C GLY A 53 2.17 11.15 -5.34
N TYR A 54 3.41 10.75 -5.66
CA TYR A 54 4.15 11.24 -6.82
C TYR A 54 3.55 10.83 -8.18
N LYS A 55 2.81 9.72 -8.22
CA LYS A 55 2.18 9.22 -9.46
C LYS A 55 0.83 9.90 -9.73
N LEU A 56 0.25 10.58 -8.75
CA LEU A 56 -0.99 11.35 -8.92
C LEU A 56 -0.72 12.54 -9.83
N LYS A 57 -1.46 12.62 -10.94
CA LYS A 57 -1.32 13.71 -11.91
C LYS A 57 -2.66 14.15 -12.47
N GLN A 58 -2.83 15.45 -12.67
CA GLN A 58 -3.92 15.97 -13.48
C GLN A 58 -3.60 15.72 -14.97
N ARG A 59 -4.60 15.24 -15.72
CA ARG A 59 -4.49 14.89 -17.14
C ARG A 59 -4.95 16.05 -17.99
N THR A 60 -4.15 16.44 -18.97
CA THR A 60 -4.56 17.36 -20.03
C THR A 60 -5.30 16.59 -21.13
N LEU A 61 -6.59 16.86 -21.32
CA LEU A 61 -7.41 16.24 -22.35
C LEU A 61 -7.74 17.25 -23.45
N LYS A 62 -7.68 16.84 -24.71
CA LYS A 62 -7.96 17.73 -25.87
C LYS A 62 -9.41 18.22 -25.89
N LYS A 63 -10.37 17.38 -25.49
CA LYS A 63 -11.81 17.68 -25.44
C LYS A 63 -12.44 17.03 -24.20
N PRO A 64 -12.30 17.63 -23.01
CA PRO A 64 -12.90 17.09 -21.79
C PRO A 64 -14.43 17.25 -21.82
N ASN A 65 -15.11 16.31 -21.18
CA ASN A 65 -16.54 16.38 -20.88
C ASN A 65 -16.77 16.01 -19.41
N LYS A 66 -18.02 16.10 -18.94
CA LYS A 66 -18.40 15.83 -17.54
C LYS A 66 -18.04 14.43 -17.02
N ASN A 67 -17.83 13.45 -17.91
CA ASN A 67 -17.49 12.07 -17.56
C ASN A 67 -15.99 11.75 -17.77
N SER A 68 -15.20 12.76 -18.12
CA SER A 68 -13.78 12.57 -18.41
C SER A 68 -12.99 12.32 -17.13
N ALA A 69 -12.14 11.30 -17.15
CA ALA A 69 -11.18 11.06 -16.08
C ALA A 69 -10.05 12.11 -16.14
N LEU A 70 -10.20 13.22 -15.42
CA LEU A 70 -9.22 14.32 -15.38
C LEU A 70 -7.99 14.00 -14.53
N TRP A 71 -7.97 12.87 -13.84
CA TRP A 71 -6.88 12.48 -12.96
C TRP A 71 -6.32 11.13 -13.33
N ALA A 72 -5.00 10.99 -13.14
CA ALA A 72 -4.26 9.75 -13.22
C ALA A 72 -3.81 9.32 -11.83
N ASN A 73 -3.93 8.02 -11.52
CA ASN A 73 -3.49 7.43 -10.25
C ASN A 73 -3.94 8.25 -9.02
N LEU A 74 -5.22 8.63 -9.00
CA LEU A 74 -5.80 9.64 -8.08
C LEU A 74 -5.57 9.34 -6.59
N PHE A 75 -5.39 8.07 -6.24
CA PHE A 75 -5.18 7.62 -4.86
C PHE A 75 -3.78 7.03 -4.64
N ASP A 76 -2.80 7.41 -5.45
CA ASP A 76 -1.39 7.12 -5.15
C ASP A 76 -0.98 7.85 -3.87
N PHE A 77 -0.30 7.13 -2.98
CA PHE A 77 0.30 7.65 -1.74
C PHE A 77 1.59 6.91 -1.44
N GLU A 78 2.42 7.46 -0.57
CA GLU A 78 3.59 6.80 -0.01
C GLU A 78 3.24 6.19 1.36
N VAL A 79 3.67 4.96 1.63
CA VAL A 79 3.54 4.34 2.96
C VAL A 79 4.75 4.73 3.82
N VAL A 80 4.49 5.26 5.01
CA VAL A 80 5.50 5.81 5.92
C VAL A 80 5.52 5.00 7.22
N PRO A 81 6.57 4.22 7.50
CA PRO A 81 6.73 3.57 8.79
C PRO A 81 7.10 4.59 9.86
N PHE A 82 6.72 4.32 11.10
CA PHE A 82 7.21 5.04 12.27
C PHE A 82 7.98 4.10 13.19
N GLU A 83 9.18 4.53 13.57
CA GLU A 83 10.04 3.82 14.50
C GLU A 83 10.35 4.72 15.67
N LYS A 84 10.11 4.23 16.90
CA LYS A 84 10.32 5.01 18.14
C LYS A 84 9.64 6.39 18.11
N GLY A 85 8.44 6.46 17.51
CA GLY A 85 7.63 7.69 17.41
C GLY A 85 8.12 8.70 16.37
N ARG A 86 9.12 8.38 15.56
CA ARG A 86 9.63 9.23 14.48
C ARG A 86 9.38 8.57 13.14
N GLU A 87 9.22 9.38 12.09
CA GLU A 87 9.17 8.86 10.72
C GLU A 87 10.44 8.04 10.45
N GLY A 88 10.24 6.76 10.15
CA GLY A 88 11.30 5.83 9.78
C GLY A 88 11.65 5.95 8.31
N SER A 89 12.80 5.39 7.93
CA SER A 89 13.20 5.32 6.53
C SER A 89 12.38 4.24 5.80
N SER A 90 11.63 4.64 4.77
CA SER A 90 10.90 3.71 3.90
C SER A 90 11.84 2.77 3.13
N VAL A 91 13.15 3.07 3.05
CA VAL A 91 14.17 2.24 2.39
C VAL A 91 14.28 0.85 3.02
N HIS A 92 14.07 0.71 4.32
CA HIS A 92 14.10 -0.59 4.99
C HIS A 92 12.86 -1.43 4.70
N PHE A 93 11.76 -0.80 4.29
CA PHE A 93 10.46 -1.44 4.06
C PHE A 93 10.09 -1.47 2.57
N THR A 94 11.06 -1.87 1.74
CA THR A 94 10.79 -2.23 0.34
C THR A 94 10.30 -3.66 0.24
N TYR A 95 9.55 -4.01 -0.81
CA TYR A 95 9.15 -5.40 -1.07
C TYR A 95 10.35 -6.37 -1.07
N ALA A 96 11.48 -5.93 -1.63
CA ALA A 96 12.72 -6.71 -1.66
C ALA A 96 13.31 -6.98 -0.26
N ASN A 97 13.18 -6.03 0.67
CA ASN A 97 13.67 -6.18 2.04
C ASN A 97 12.68 -6.96 2.89
N LEU A 98 11.38 -6.73 2.73
CA LEU A 98 10.32 -7.52 3.36
C LEU A 98 10.42 -9.01 2.96
N LEU A 99 10.66 -9.30 1.68
CA LEU A 99 10.80 -10.69 1.22
C LEU A 99 12.04 -11.38 1.82
N LYS A 100 13.16 -10.65 1.90
CA LYS A 100 14.40 -11.15 2.52
C LYS A 100 14.21 -11.43 4.01
N ASP A 101 13.59 -10.50 4.73
CA ASP A 101 13.28 -10.64 6.15
C ASP A 101 12.29 -11.79 6.40
N PHE A 102 11.28 -11.94 5.52
CA PHE A 102 10.35 -13.06 5.57
C PHE A 102 11.08 -14.40 5.44
N GLU A 103 11.92 -14.55 4.42
CA GLU A 103 12.71 -15.78 4.21
C GLU A 103 13.60 -16.13 5.41
N ALA A 104 14.33 -15.14 5.92
CA ALA A 104 15.33 -15.36 6.96
C ALA A 104 14.74 -15.63 8.35
N HIS A 105 13.57 -15.07 8.65
CA HIS A 105 13.09 -15.00 10.03
C HIS A 105 11.65 -15.45 10.26
N LYS A 106 10.83 -15.54 9.20
CA LYS A 106 9.37 -15.66 9.35
C LYS A 106 8.75 -16.81 8.56
N LYS A 107 9.37 -17.27 7.47
CA LYS A 107 8.77 -18.28 6.55
C LYS A 107 8.42 -19.61 7.23
N GLY A 108 9.20 -20.04 8.22
CA GLY A 108 8.95 -21.29 8.94
C GLY A 108 7.84 -21.21 9.99
N ASN A 109 7.28 -20.02 10.26
CA ASN A 109 6.27 -19.85 11.30
C ASN A 109 4.85 -19.91 10.71
N ALA A 110 4.16 -21.04 10.92
CA ALA A 110 2.82 -21.26 10.39
C ALA A 110 1.76 -20.28 10.92
N SER A 111 1.91 -19.79 12.17
CA SER A 111 0.99 -18.78 12.74
C SER A 111 1.13 -17.45 12.01
N PHE A 112 2.37 -16.99 11.80
CA PHE A 112 2.65 -15.77 11.06
C PHE A 112 2.22 -15.89 9.59
N TRP A 113 2.44 -17.04 8.94
CA TRP A 113 1.94 -17.28 7.59
C TRP A 113 0.43 -17.12 7.48
N LYS A 114 -0.35 -17.70 8.42
CA LYS A 114 -1.81 -17.51 8.46
C LYS A 114 -2.21 -16.04 8.59
N MET A 115 -1.44 -15.22 9.29
CA MET A 115 -1.68 -13.78 9.39
C MET A 115 -1.40 -13.07 8.08
N ILE A 116 -0.35 -13.43 7.33
CA ILE A 116 -0.11 -12.91 5.97
C ILE A 116 -1.30 -13.22 5.05
N VAL A 117 -1.78 -14.47 5.04
CA VAL A 117 -2.96 -14.88 4.26
C VAL A 117 -4.17 -14.03 4.65
N ARG A 118 -4.38 -13.81 5.95
CA ARG A 118 -5.49 -12.99 6.45
C ARG A 118 -5.39 -11.53 6.00
N VAL A 119 -4.20 -10.93 6.05
CA VAL A 119 -3.96 -9.57 5.54
C VAL A 119 -4.20 -9.50 4.04
N HIS A 120 -3.73 -10.49 3.27
CA HIS A 120 -3.92 -10.52 1.82
C HIS A 120 -5.40 -10.53 1.45
N SER A 121 -6.17 -11.43 2.06
CA SER A 121 -7.57 -11.64 1.69
C SER A 121 -8.55 -10.64 2.32
N HIS A 122 -8.22 -10.07 3.49
CA HIS A 122 -9.17 -9.25 4.27
C HIS A 122 -8.67 -7.86 4.64
N ASN A 123 -7.39 -7.52 4.45
CA ASN A 123 -6.78 -6.27 4.92
C ASN A 123 -6.93 -6.06 6.45
N VAL A 124 -6.90 -7.13 7.24
CA VAL A 124 -7.11 -7.06 8.70
C VAL A 124 -5.94 -7.70 9.45
N ILE A 125 -5.57 -7.06 10.56
CA ILE A 125 -4.63 -7.57 11.58
C ILE A 125 -5.38 -7.49 12.92
N ASP A 126 -6.04 -8.57 13.30
CA ASP A 126 -6.94 -8.65 14.46
C ASP A 126 -6.34 -9.43 15.64
N LYS A 127 -5.13 -9.96 15.47
CA LYS A 127 -4.40 -10.70 16.51
C LYS A 127 -3.00 -10.14 16.64
N GLU A 128 -2.43 -10.29 17.83
CA GLU A 128 -1.04 -9.95 18.05
C GLU A 128 -0.13 -11.01 17.40
N PRO A 129 0.85 -10.61 16.57
CA PRO A 129 1.70 -11.56 15.90
C PRO A 129 2.71 -12.22 16.85
N PRO A 130 3.19 -13.43 16.52
CA PRO A 130 4.24 -14.09 17.30
C PRO A 130 5.51 -13.24 17.31
N LYS A 131 6.27 -13.28 18.42
CA LYS A 131 7.58 -12.62 18.50
C LYS A 131 8.60 -13.37 17.64
N LEU A 132 9.02 -12.76 16.54
CA LEU A 132 9.99 -13.31 15.60
C LEU A 132 11.15 -12.32 15.41
N ARG A 133 12.29 -12.84 14.94
CA ARG A 133 13.49 -12.02 14.68
C ARG A 133 13.31 -11.13 13.44
N GLY A 134 14.26 -10.20 13.26
CA GLY A 134 14.28 -9.26 12.15
C GLY A 134 13.36 -8.08 12.37
N ILE A 135 12.64 -7.67 11.32
CA ILE A 135 11.62 -6.63 11.39
C ILE A 135 10.54 -7.04 12.39
N ASP A 136 10.06 -6.10 13.20
CA ASP A 136 8.95 -6.35 14.11
C ASP A 136 7.75 -6.96 13.36
N PRO A 137 7.22 -8.12 13.80
CA PRO A 137 6.16 -8.83 13.08
C PRO A 137 4.88 -8.02 12.88
N ARG A 138 4.53 -7.13 13.82
CA ARG A 138 3.36 -6.25 13.70
C ARG A 138 3.62 -5.21 12.63
N GLN A 139 4.76 -4.53 12.70
CA GLN A 139 5.17 -3.53 11.72
C GLN A 139 5.30 -4.13 10.31
N PHE A 140 5.82 -5.36 10.19
CA PHE A 140 5.89 -6.09 8.92
C PHE A 140 4.51 -6.25 8.28
N LEU A 141 3.52 -6.75 9.05
CA LEU A 141 2.16 -6.97 8.56
C LEU A 141 1.46 -5.65 8.22
N GLU A 142 1.65 -4.62 9.04
CA GLU A 142 1.07 -3.29 8.80
C GLU A 142 1.66 -2.64 7.54
N MET A 143 2.98 -2.72 7.34
CA MET A 143 3.62 -2.27 6.09
C MET A 143 3.09 -3.04 4.88
N LEU A 144 3.02 -4.37 4.98
CA LEU A 144 2.52 -5.21 3.90
C LEU A 144 1.08 -4.86 3.51
N LYS A 145 0.20 -4.69 4.51
CA LYS A 145 -1.19 -4.26 4.32
C LYS A 145 -1.27 -2.97 3.50
N TRP A 146 -0.56 -1.92 3.92
CA TRP A 146 -0.68 -0.60 3.30
C TRP A 146 0.03 -0.52 1.94
N MET A 147 1.15 -1.22 1.76
CA MET A 147 1.80 -1.34 0.45
C MET A 147 0.93 -2.09 -0.55
N TRP A 148 0.24 -3.16 -0.13
CA TRP A 148 -0.71 -3.87 -0.97
C TRP A 148 -1.93 -3.06 -1.35
N VAL A 149 -2.48 -2.30 -0.40
CA VAL A 149 -3.56 -1.34 -0.68
C VAL A 149 -3.11 -0.30 -1.72
N GLN A 150 -1.89 0.25 -1.57
CA GLN A 150 -1.32 1.19 -2.54
C GLN A 150 -1.17 0.56 -3.94
N GLU A 151 -0.67 -0.68 -4.02
CA GLU A 151 -0.49 -1.40 -5.29
C GLU A 151 -1.83 -1.66 -5.98
N ASP A 152 -2.86 -2.08 -5.24
CA ASP A 152 -4.17 -2.30 -5.82
C ASP A 152 -4.79 -1.01 -6.36
N LEU A 153 -4.67 0.10 -5.62
CA LEU A 153 -5.15 1.42 -6.04
C LEU A 153 -4.46 1.93 -7.30
N ASN A 154 -3.16 1.64 -7.45
CA ASN A 154 -2.35 2.12 -8.56
C ASN A 154 -2.40 1.23 -9.81
N TYR A 155 -2.72 -0.05 -9.65
CA TYR A 155 -2.54 -1.01 -10.75
C TYR A 155 -3.74 -1.92 -11.01
N LYS A 156 -4.67 -2.10 -10.07
CA LYS A 156 -5.75 -3.09 -10.19
C LYS A 156 -7.14 -2.45 -10.26
N LEU A 157 -7.42 -1.50 -9.39
CA LEU A 157 -8.78 -1.01 -9.14
C LEU A 157 -9.11 0.24 -9.93
N SER A 158 -10.25 0.20 -10.62
CA SER A 158 -10.85 1.36 -11.26
C SER A 158 -11.57 2.26 -10.26
N TRP A 159 -11.87 3.49 -10.69
CA TRP A 159 -12.62 4.46 -9.89
C TRP A 159 -13.98 3.96 -9.39
N ARG A 160 -14.65 3.09 -10.16
CA ARG A 160 -15.93 2.46 -9.78
C ARG A 160 -15.74 1.43 -8.68
N GLU A 161 -14.71 0.59 -8.79
CA GLU A 161 -14.41 -0.47 -7.83
C GLU A 161 -14.02 0.09 -6.46
N VAL A 162 -13.37 1.26 -6.44
CA VAL A 162 -13.04 1.96 -5.18
C VAL A 162 -14.14 2.90 -4.71
N GLY A 163 -15.28 2.97 -5.41
CA GLY A 163 -16.40 3.84 -5.03
C GLY A 163 -16.08 5.34 -5.08
N SER A 164 -15.11 5.76 -5.89
CA SER A 164 -14.72 7.17 -6.02
C SER A 164 -15.84 7.99 -6.64
N LYS A 165 -16.12 9.16 -6.05
CA LYS A 165 -17.02 10.18 -6.61
C LYS A 165 -16.40 10.91 -7.81
N MET A 166 -15.08 10.75 -8.02
CA MET A 166 -14.34 11.38 -9.10
C MET A 166 -13.74 10.31 -10.04
N PRO A 167 -14.05 10.34 -11.35
CA PRO A 167 -13.44 9.43 -12.30
C PRO A 167 -11.92 9.67 -12.43
N TYR A 168 -11.14 8.59 -12.39
CA TYR A 168 -9.71 8.60 -12.65
C TYR A 168 -9.30 7.42 -13.54
N ARG A 169 -8.08 7.49 -14.10
CA ARG A 169 -7.49 6.42 -14.90
C ARG A 169 -6.15 5.97 -14.30
N LEU A 170 -5.83 4.70 -14.42
CA LEU A 170 -4.50 4.20 -14.10
C LEU A 170 -3.54 4.49 -15.26
N GLN A 171 -2.36 5.04 -14.94
CA GLN A 171 -1.32 5.34 -15.92
C GLN A 171 0.04 4.80 -15.45
N ASN A 172 0.80 4.29 -16.41
CA ASN A 172 2.19 3.91 -16.21
C ASN A 172 3.10 5.15 -16.09
N ARG A 173 4.40 4.92 -15.83
CA ARG A 173 5.40 6.01 -15.70
C ARG A 173 5.49 6.90 -16.95
N ASN A 174 5.17 6.35 -18.13
CA ASN A 174 5.24 7.05 -19.41
C ASN A 174 3.92 7.77 -19.75
N GLY A 175 2.94 7.81 -18.84
CA GLY A 175 1.62 8.42 -19.07
C GLY A 175 0.68 7.59 -19.94
N GLY A 176 1.12 6.41 -20.39
CA GLY A 176 0.30 5.45 -21.11
C GLY A 176 -0.73 4.79 -20.19
N PRO A 177 -1.88 4.36 -20.73
CA PRO A 177 -2.85 3.63 -19.93
C PRO A 177 -2.29 2.29 -19.48
N THR A 178 -2.59 1.92 -18.24
CA THR A 178 -2.25 0.61 -17.70
C THR A 178 -3.47 -0.30 -17.77
N SER A 179 -3.29 -1.52 -18.29
CA SER A 179 -4.25 -2.61 -18.10
C SER A 179 -4.32 -2.98 -16.62
N LYS A 180 -5.40 -3.60 -16.16
CA LYS A 180 -5.47 -4.09 -14.78
C LYS A 180 -4.32 -5.07 -14.53
N GLY A 181 -3.40 -4.69 -13.66
CA GLY A 181 -2.30 -5.52 -13.20
C GLY A 181 -2.71 -6.40 -12.02
N ALA A 182 -1.75 -7.20 -11.54
CA ALA A 182 -1.96 -8.13 -10.43
C ALA A 182 -2.10 -7.44 -9.05
N GLY A 183 -1.71 -6.16 -8.92
CA GLY A 183 -1.75 -5.44 -7.64
C GLY A 183 -0.98 -6.20 -6.55
N ARG A 184 -1.61 -6.38 -5.38
CA ARG A 184 -1.04 -7.15 -4.26
C ARG A 184 -0.64 -8.58 -4.61
N ASP A 185 -1.34 -9.20 -5.57
CA ASP A 185 -1.19 -10.62 -5.89
C ASP A 185 0.20 -10.94 -6.44
N LYS A 186 0.85 -9.94 -7.07
CA LYS A 186 2.24 -10.05 -7.53
C LYS A 186 3.15 -10.40 -6.37
N PHE A 187 3.20 -9.56 -5.34
CA PHE A 187 4.10 -9.78 -4.19
C PHE A 187 3.66 -10.98 -3.34
N TYR A 188 2.35 -11.22 -3.22
CA TYR A 188 1.85 -12.40 -2.53
C TYR A 188 2.32 -13.71 -3.18
N ALA A 189 2.36 -13.77 -4.52
CA ALA A 189 2.93 -14.92 -5.23
C ALA A 189 4.41 -15.15 -4.88
N ALA A 190 5.24 -14.11 -4.73
CA ALA A 190 6.61 -14.31 -4.24
C ALA A 190 6.69 -14.86 -2.83
N LEU A 191 5.83 -14.40 -1.93
CA LEU A 191 5.78 -14.95 -0.57
C LEU A 191 5.46 -16.45 -0.61
N ILE A 192 4.52 -16.89 -1.47
CA ILE A 192 4.21 -18.31 -1.68
C ILE A 192 5.42 -19.09 -2.20
N LEU A 193 6.09 -18.57 -3.22
CA LEU A 193 7.24 -19.23 -3.84
C LEU A 193 8.41 -19.40 -2.86
N VAL A 194 8.68 -18.38 -2.04
CA VAL A 194 9.69 -18.43 -0.97
C VAL A 194 9.25 -19.33 0.17
N HIS A 195 7.98 -19.28 0.58
CA HIS A 195 7.43 -20.12 1.65
C HIS A 195 7.50 -21.61 1.27
N GLY A 196 7.23 -21.96 0.01
CA GLY A 196 7.33 -23.31 -0.51
C GLY A 196 8.76 -23.80 -0.81
N ASN A 197 9.79 -22.98 -0.55
CA ASN A 197 11.19 -23.23 -0.92
C ASN A 197 11.40 -23.51 -2.42
N TYR A 198 10.53 -22.99 -3.28
CA TYR A 198 10.70 -23.08 -4.74
C TYR A 198 11.76 -22.09 -5.25
N PHE A 199 11.87 -20.94 -4.57
CA PHE A 199 12.84 -19.89 -4.88
C PHE A 199 13.33 -19.23 -3.60
N ASP A 200 14.54 -18.67 -3.63
CA ASP A 200 15.03 -17.78 -2.58
C ASP A 200 14.57 -16.32 -2.82
N ALA A 201 14.67 -15.47 -1.80
CA ALA A 201 14.26 -14.07 -1.91
C ALA A 201 15.11 -13.29 -2.93
N ALA A 202 16.37 -13.68 -3.13
CA ALA A 202 17.27 -13.02 -4.07
C ALA A 202 16.85 -13.24 -5.53
N SER A 203 16.44 -14.47 -5.86
CA SER A 203 15.96 -14.88 -7.18
C SER A 203 14.62 -14.25 -7.50
N MET A 204 13.73 -14.13 -6.52
CA MET A 204 12.43 -13.48 -6.70
C MET A 204 12.52 -11.99 -7.03
N ARG A 205 13.58 -11.28 -6.63
CA ARG A 205 13.80 -9.86 -7.02
C ARG A 205 13.91 -9.66 -8.53
N LYS A 206 14.30 -10.69 -9.28
CA LYS A 206 14.36 -10.64 -10.75
C LYS A 206 12.98 -10.79 -11.41
N ILE A 207 12.04 -11.40 -10.69
CA ILE A 207 10.69 -11.76 -11.19
C ILE A 207 9.66 -10.72 -10.73
N ILE A 208 9.84 -10.17 -9.54
CA ILE A 208 9.06 -9.06 -8.99
C ILE A 208 9.95 -7.83 -8.91
N PRO A 209 9.98 -6.97 -9.95
CA PRO A 209 10.61 -5.67 -9.87
C PRO A 209 9.88 -4.75 -8.89
#